data_AF-G7H1Z7-F1
#
_entry.id   AF-G7H1Z7-F1
#
_cell.length_a   1.000
_cell.length_b   1.000
_cell.length_c   1.000
_cell.angle_alpha   90.00
_cell.angle_beta   90.00
_cell.angle_gamma   90.00
#
_symmetry.space_group_name_H-M   'P 1'
#
loop_
_entity.id
_entity.type
_entity.pdbx_description
1 polymer ?
#
loop_
_entity_poly.entity_id
_entity_poly.type
_entity_poly.pdbx_seq_one_letter_code
_entity_poly.pdbx_strand_id
1 'polypeptide(L)'
;MTTIALVGSSNAITSTRRHLEASPLEFRIVDDPSHADLVVTDEAAPPSNYLTVAAEQTPNRFYCRDESVGYIVAALTEAQIAGAHGVRVRPPVQHNPSSPRRRSRLFTSAKHDPLRRFNPVDYDWFTEETVEAAVFDDGVRVMADGEEFGARLRARGHIDGNDGQFHWAGILHGNRAPELFYAGTKRVEVACGEHEPVQAKLAEITQWGTVRMTGVGRPPWLAE
;
A
#
# COMPACT_ATOMS: atom_id res chain seq x y z
N MET A 1 -11.05 5.93 11.51
CA MET A 1 -11.69 7.19 11.05
C MET A 1 -10.59 8.05 10.45
N THR A 2 -10.75 8.50 9.21
CA THR A 2 -9.71 9.24 8.47
C THR A 2 -9.65 10.69 8.93
N THR A 3 -8.44 11.17 9.21
CA THR A 3 -8.14 12.54 9.63
C THR A 3 -7.66 13.36 8.43
N ILE A 4 -8.31 14.49 8.17
CA ILE A 4 -8.08 15.29 6.95
C ILE A 4 -7.64 16.70 7.34
N ALA A 5 -6.57 17.20 6.74
CA ALA A 5 -6.21 18.62 6.79
C ALA A 5 -6.58 19.29 5.46
N LEU A 6 -7.24 20.44 5.56
CA LEU A 6 -7.54 21.31 4.43
C LEU A 6 -6.67 22.56 4.52
N VAL A 7 -5.66 22.65 3.67
CA VAL A 7 -4.62 23.68 3.70
C VAL A 7 -4.84 24.65 2.55
N GLY A 8 -4.79 25.95 2.86
CA GLY A 8 -5.02 27.02 1.89
C GLY A 8 -6.34 27.76 2.09
N SER A 9 -6.59 28.76 1.26
CA SER A 9 -7.72 29.68 1.40
C SER A 9 -8.50 29.90 0.11
N SER A 10 -8.24 29.09 -0.93
CA SER A 10 -8.98 29.13 -2.18
C SER A 10 -10.47 28.78 -2.01
N ASN A 11 -11.25 29.14 -3.03
CA ASN A 11 -12.66 28.72 -3.14
C ASN A 11 -12.78 27.19 -3.22
N ALA A 12 -11.83 26.51 -3.89
CA ALA A 12 -11.79 25.06 -3.98
C ALA A 12 -11.69 24.40 -2.59
N ILE A 13 -10.81 24.90 -1.71
CA ILE A 13 -10.67 24.42 -0.32
C ILE A 13 -11.93 24.67 0.49
N THR A 14 -12.49 25.88 0.37
CA THR A 14 -13.74 26.25 1.07
C THR A 14 -14.92 25.39 0.59
N SER A 15 -14.98 25.08 -0.70
CA SER A 15 -16.02 24.23 -1.30
C SER A 15 -15.88 22.77 -0.84
N THR A 16 -14.66 22.23 -0.87
CA THR A 16 -14.36 20.89 -0.32
C THR A 16 -14.78 20.79 1.13
N ARG A 17 -14.42 21.76 1.98
CA ARG A 17 -14.85 21.80 3.39
C ARG A 17 -16.36 21.72 3.53
N ARG A 18 -17.10 22.57 2.80
CA ARG A 18 -18.57 22.59 2.83
C ARG A 18 -19.18 21.25 2.41
N HIS A 19 -18.59 20.59 1.42
CA HIS A 19 -19.05 19.26 0.99
C HIS A 19 -18.84 18.18 2.06
N LEU A 20 -17.70 18.20 2.76
CA LEU A 20 -17.43 17.28 3.85
C LEU A 20 -18.37 17.53 5.05
N GLU A 21 -18.59 18.79 5.42
CA GLU A 21 -19.50 19.19 6.50
C GLU A 21 -20.97 18.86 6.20
N ALA A 22 -21.37 18.89 4.93
CA ALA A 22 -22.72 18.52 4.48
C ALA A 22 -22.89 17.00 4.25
N SER A 23 -21.83 16.21 4.36
CA SER A 23 -21.86 14.78 4.14
C SER A 23 -22.55 14.06 5.31
N PRO A 24 -23.26 12.94 5.06
CA PRO A 24 -23.74 12.07 6.13
C PRO A 24 -22.61 11.26 6.81
N LEU A 25 -21.40 11.24 6.23
CA LEU A 25 -20.23 10.60 6.83
C LEU A 25 -19.52 11.56 7.79
N GLU A 26 -19.10 11.05 8.94
CA GLU A 26 -18.32 11.83 9.91
C GLU A 26 -16.86 11.92 9.47
N PHE A 27 -16.38 13.13 9.18
CA PHE A 27 -14.98 13.40 8.86
C PHE A 27 -14.29 14.15 10.00
N ARG A 28 -13.08 13.74 10.35
CA ARG A 28 -12.25 14.48 11.31
C ARG A 28 -11.37 15.48 10.57
N ILE A 29 -11.74 16.76 10.61
CA ILE A 29 -10.95 17.83 9.99
C ILE A 29 -10.03 18.47 11.03
N VAL A 30 -8.74 18.61 10.70
CA VAL A 30 -7.72 19.24 11.56
C VAL A 30 -7.06 20.42 10.84
N ASP A 31 -6.56 21.38 11.61
CA ASP A 31 -5.89 22.57 11.06
C ASP A 31 -4.40 22.30 10.77
N ASP A 32 -3.76 21.45 11.58
CA ASP A 32 -2.35 21.11 11.42
C ASP A 32 -2.18 19.86 10.53
N PRO A 33 -1.58 20.00 9.33
CA PRO A 33 -1.38 18.88 8.41
C PRO A 33 -0.45 17.79 8.94
N SER A 34 0.37 18.05 9.97
CA SER A 34 1.24 17.01 10.57
C SER A 34 0.46 15.95 11.36
N HIS A 35 -0.79 16.27 11.73
CA HIS A 35 -1.70 15.37 12.44
C HIS A 35 -2.77 14.74 11.52
N ALA A 36 -2.67 14.93 10.21
CA ALA A 36 -3.63 14.42 9.24
C ALA A 36 -3.12 13.17 8.52
N ASP A 37 -4.03 12.23 8.29
CA ASP A 37 -3.81 11.08 7.41
C ASP A 37 -3.74 11.54 5.95
N LEU A 38 -4.59 12.50 5.57
CA LEU A 38 -4.69 13.07 4.23
C LEU A 38 -4.66 14.60 4.27
N VAL A 39 -3.92 15.20 3.34
CA VAL A 39 -3.83 16.66 3.17
C VAL A 39 -4.41 17.05 1.83
N VAL A 40 -5.37 17.98 1.83
CA VAL A 40 -5.84 18.65 0.61
C VAL A 40 -5.29 20.07 0.62
N THR A 41 -4.61 20.45 -0.45
CA THR A 41 -3.96 21.77 -0.58
C THR A 41 -4.39 22.48 -1.86
N ASP A 42 -4.40 23.81 -1.88
CA ASP A 42 -4.59 24.61 -3.09
C ASP A 42 -3.29 24.97 -3.82
N GLU A 43 -2.17 24.41 -3.35
CA GLU A 43 -0.89 24.47 -4.06
C GLU A 43 -0.97 23.84 -5.46
N ALA A 44 -0.12 24.32 -6.37
CA ALA A 44 -0.02 23.71 -7.69
C ALA A 44 0.57 22.29 -7.60
N ALA A 45 -0.10 21.33 -8.23
CA ALA A 45 0.42 19.98 -8.37
C ALA A 45 1.81 19.98 -9.05
N PRO A 46 2.72 19.09 -8.64
CA PRO A 46 4.03 18.95 -9.26
C PRO A 46 3.95 18.64 -10.77
N PRO A 47 5.02 18.86 -11.55
CA PRO A 47 5.01 18.62 -12.99
C PRO A 47 4.65 17.18 -13.40
N SER A 48 5.14 16.18 -12.66
CA SER A 48 4.68 14.79 -12.79
C SER A 48 3.55 14.58 -11.79
N ASN A 49 2.34 14.43 -12.29
CA ASN A 49 1.14 14.28 -11.47
C ASN A 49 0.10 13.44 -12.20
N TYR A 50 -0.91 13.02 -11.47
CA TYR A 50 -2.12 12.41 -11.97
C TYR A 50 -3.27 13.41 -11.95
N LEU A 51 -3.79 13.73 -13.13
CA LEU A 51 -4.94 14.62 -13.35
C LEU A 51 -4.88 15.98 -12.63
N THR A 52 -3.68 16.45 -12.28
CA THR A 52 -3.43 17.63 -11.42
C THR A 52 -3.97 17.53 -10.00
N VAL A 53 -4.44 16.35 -9.57
CA VAL A 53 -5.05 16.13 -8.24
C VAL A 53 -4.17 15.35 -7.28
N ALA A 54 -3.25 14.52 -7.76
CA ALA A 54 -2.38 13.71 -6.90
C ALA A 54 -1.02 13.51 -7.56
N ALA A 55 -0.02 13.13 -6.77
CA ALA A 55 1.27 12.75 -7.33
C ALA A 55 1.95 11.64 -6.52
N GLU A 56 2.50 10.65 -7.21
CA GLU A 56 3.10 9.43 -6.68
C GLU A 56 4.26 9.71 -5.72
N GLN A 57 5.00 10.79 -5.96
CA GLN A 57 6.12 11.28 -5.17
C GLN A 57 5.71 12.09 -3.92
N THR A 58 4.43 12.49 -3.83
CA THR A 58 3.87 13.18 -2.66
C THR A 58 2.63 12.42 -2.18
N PRO A 59 2.81 11.24 -1.54
CA PRO A 59 1.69 10.48 -1.00
C PRO A 59 0.93 11.29 0.06
N ASN A 60 -0.29 10.85 0.35
CA ASN A 60 -1.19 11.46 1.33
C ASN A 60 -1.61 12.90 1.01
N ARG A 61 -1.30 13.41 -0.19
CA ARG A 61 -1.60 14.77 -0.62
C ARG A 61 -2.45 14.81 -1.88
N PHE A 62 -3.55 15.56 -1.81
CA PHE A 62 -4.35 15.96 -2.96
C PHE A 62 -4.20 17.45 -3.24
N TYR A 63 -4.12 17.81 -4.51
CA TYR A 63 -4.03 19.18 -5.01
C TYR A 63 -5.40 19.60 -5.56
N CYS A 64 -6.03 20.58 -4.94
CA CYS A 64 -7.41 20.95 -5.17
C CYS A 64 -7.52 22.25 -5.96
N ARG A 65 -8.19 22.15 -7.11
CA ARG A 65 -8.68 23.26 -7.94
C ARG A 65 -10.20 23.19 -8.07
N ASP A 66 -10.81 24.28 -8.52
CA ASP A 66 -12.27 24.42 -8.64
C ASP A 66 -12.89 23.27 -9.46
N GLU A 67 -12.26 22.86 -10.56
CA GLU A 67 -12.71 21.75 -11.42
C GLU A 67 -12.58 20.36 -10.77
N SER A 68 -11.75 20.23 -9.75
CA SER A 68 -11.43 18.94 -9.11
C SER A 68 -12.18 18.69 -7.80
N VAL A 69 -12.91 19.66 -7.27
CA VAL A 69 -13.60 19.57 -5.96
C VAL A 69 -14.45 18.30 -5.87
N GLY A 70 -15.29 18.03 -6.88
CA GLY A 70 -16.14 16.84 -6.88
C GLY A 70 -15.35 15.53 -6.90
N TYR A 71 -14.21 15.50 -7.61
CA TYR A 71 -13.32 14.34 -7.66
C TYR A 71 -12.65 14.11 -6.29
N ILE A 72 -12.14 15.17 -5.67
CA ILE A 72 -11.46 15.10 -4.38
C ILE A 72 -12.44 14.72 -3.26
N VAL A 73 -13.65 15.29 -3.24
CA VAL A 73 -14.69 14.91 -2.28
C VAL A 73 -15.02 13.42 -2.41
N ALA A 74 -15.12 12.88 -3.63
CA ALA A 74 -15.32 11.45 -3.85
C ALA A 74 -14.13 10.61 -3.36
N ALA A 75 -12.89 11.08 -3.56
CA ALA A 75 -11.69 10.41 -3.05
C ALA A 75 -11.62 10.38 -1.52
N LEU A 76 -11.95 11.49 -0.85
CA LEU A 76 -12.00 11.56 0.61
C LEU A 76 -13.14 10.70 1.19
N THR A 77 -14.27 10.65 0.48
CA THR A 77 -15.39 9.77 0.82
C THR A 77 -14.97 8.30 0.77
N GLU A 78 -14.27 7.89 -0.28
CA GLU A 78 -13.70 6.54 -0.38
C GLU A 78 -12.73 6.27 0.78
N ALA A 79 -11.81 7.20 1.06
CA ALA A 79 -10.86 7.07 2.16
C ALA A 79 -11.57 6.81 3.50
N GLN A 80 -12.62 7.58 3.79
CA GLN A 80 -13.39 7.45 5.02
C GLN A 80 -14.16 6.13 5.08
N ILE A 81 -14.77 5.68 3.97
CA ILE A 81 -15.47 4.39 3.89
C ILE A 81 -14.49 3.24 4.11
N ALA A 82 -13.29 3.32 3.52
CA ALA A 82 -12.24 2.32 3.65
C ALA A 82 -11.50 2.39 5.01
N GLY A 83 -11.72 3.42 5.81
CA GLY A 83 -10.95 3.66 7.04
C GLY A 83 -9.46 3.90 6.76
N ALA A 84 -9.14 4.54 5.62
CA ALA A 84 -7.77 4.75 5.19
C ALA A 84 -7.06 5.78 6.07
N HIS A 85 -5.81 5.50 6.43
CA HIS A 85 -4.85 6.38 7.10
C HIS A 85 -3.75 6.86 6.13
N GLY A 86 -3.91 6.61 4.83
CA GLY A 86 -3.04 7.15 3.80
C GLY A 86 -3.50 6.76 2.40
N VAL A 87 -2.90 7.40 1.40
CA VAL A 87 -3.19 7.13 -0.02
C VAL A 87 -1.98 7.43 -0.89
N ARG A 88 -1.80 6.66 -1.96
CA ARG A 88 -0.85 6.95 -3.02
C ARG A 88 -1.48 6.68 -4.37
N VAL A 89 -1.33 7.60 -5.33
CA VAL A 89 -1.69 7.27 -6.72
C VAL A 89 -0.74 6.21 -7.25
N ARG A 90 -1.29 5.20 -7.93
CA ARG A 90 -0.50 4.07 -8.43
C ARG A 90 0.51 4.54 -9.47
N PRO A 91 1.81 4.18 -9.37
CA PRO A 91 2.82 4.60 -10.35
C PRO A 91 2.45 4.27 -11.80
N PRO A 92 1.90 3.08 -12.13
CA PRO A 92 1.46 2.79 -13.50
C PRO A 92 0.35 3.72 -14.00
N VAL A 93 -0.53 4.19 -13.10
CA VAL A 93 -1.66 5.07 -13.44
C VAL A 93 -1.17 6.49 -13.72
N GLN A 94 -0.23 7.01 -12.92
CA GLN A 94 0.38 8.32 -13.18
C GLN A 94 1.24 8.32 -14.45
N HIS A 95 2.06 7.29 -14.66
CA HIS A 95 3.00 7.25 -15.79
C HIS A 95 2.38 6.75 -17.10
N ASN A 96 1.29 6.00 -17.02
CA ASN A 96 0.56 5.49 -18.18
C ASN A 96 -0.94 5.69 -17.99
N PRO A 97 -1.41 6.96 -17.92
CA PRO A 97 -2.82 7.25 -17.73
C PRO A 97 -3.61 6.60 -18.86
N SER A 98 -4.62 5.82 -18.48
CA SER A 98 -5.49 5.07 -19.40
C SER A 98 -5.90 5.96 -20.57
N SER A 99 -5.29 5.75 -21.74
CA SER A 99 -5.74 6.44 -22.95
C SER A 99 -7.18 5.97 -23.23
N PRO A 100 -8.16 6.87 -23.46
CA PRO A 100 -9.53 6.45 -23.70
C PRO A 100 -9.52 5.47 -24.87
N ARG A 101 -9.85 4.20 -24.59
CA ARG A 101 -10.03 3.17 -25.62
C ARG A 101 -10.93 3.78 -26.69
N ARG A 102 -10.43 3.90 -27.94
CA ARG A 102 -11.21 4.29 -29.11
C ARG A 102 -12.39 3.32 -29.29
N ARG A 103 -13.47 3.50 -28.52
CA ARG A 103 -14.74 2.86 -28.78
C ARG A 103 -15.36 3.57 -29.98
N SER A 104 -15.44 2.82 -31.08
CA SER A 104 -16.35 2.97 -32.22
C SER A 104 -16.79 4.38 -32.62
N ARG A 105 -16.33 4.81 -33.81
CA ARG A 105 -16.69 6.06 -34.51
C ARG A 105 -18.14 6.11 -35.02
N LEU A 106 -19.13 5.91 -34.15
CA LEU A 106 -20.54 5.98 -34.55
C LEU A 106 -21.40 6.96 -33.76
N PHE A 107 -20.87 7.57 -32.69
CA PHE A 107 -21.60 8.58 -31.93
C PHE A 107 -20.67 9.74 -31.55
N THR A 108 -21.24 10.94 -31.50
CA THR A 108 -20.58 12.22 -31.25
C THR A 108 -19.55 12.12 -30.11
N SER A 109 -18.31 12.51 -30.42
CA SER A 109 -17.16 12.48 -29.50
C SER A 109 -17.35 13.53 -28.39
N ALA A 110 -18.17 13.22 -27.39
CA ALA A 110 -18.18 13.98 -26.15
C ALA A 110 -16.77 13.92 -25.55
N LYS A 111 -16.14 15.08 -25.31
CA LYS A 111 -14.84 15.16 -24.66
C LYS A 111 -14.93 14.43 -23.33
N HIS A 112 -14.13 13.37 -23.17
CA HIS A 112 -14.04 12.64 -21.91
C HIS A 112 -13.32 13.54 -20.90
N ASP A 113 -14.05 14.00 -19.88
CA ASP A 113 -13.46 14.69 -18.74
C ASP A 113 -13.13 13.66 -17.65
N PRO A 114 -11.85 13.35 -17.40
CA PRO A 114 -11.44 12.35 -16.43
C PRO A 114 -11.75 12.76 -14.97
N LEU A 115 -11.90 14.06 -14.68
CA LEU A 115 -12.26 14.53 -13.34
C LEU A 115 -13.75 14.31 -13.02
N ARG A 116 -14.58 14.04 -14.03
CA ARG A 116 -16.02 13.83 -13.85
C ARG A 116 -16.36 12.57 -13.07
N ARG A 117 -15.47 11.57 -13.03
CA ARG A 117 -15.69 10.32 -12.32
C ARG A 117 -14.43 9.89 -11.59
N PHE A 118 -14.49 9.94 -10.26
CA PHE A 118 -13.50 9.33 -9.40
C PHE A 118 -13.46 7.80 -9.60
N ASN A 119 -12.25 7.25 -9.60
CA ASN A 119 -12.01 5.81 -9.73
C ASN A 119 -11.09 5.35 -8.59
N PRO A 120 -11.61 4.59 -7.60
CA PRO A 120 -10.82 4.22 -6.43
C PRO A 120 -9.63 3.32 -6.76
N VAL A 121 -9.67 2.55 -7.85
CA VAL A 121 -8.57 1.63 -8.25
C VAL A 121 -7.34 2.33 -8.82
N ASP A 122 -7.41 3.64 -9.04
CA ASP A 122 -6.29 4.46 -9.46
C ASP A 122 -5.30 4.71 -8.31
N TYR A 123 -5.73 4.44 -7.07
CA TYR A 123 -5.00 4.69 -5.84
C TYR A 123 -4.78 3.39 -5.06
N ASP A 124 -3.66 3.34 -4.36
CA ASP A 124 -3.41 2.41 -3.27
C ASP A 124 -3.84 3.11 -1.96
N TRP A 125 -4.79 2.50 -1.24
CA TRP A 125 -5.32 3.01 0.03
C TRP A 125 -4.64 2.29 1.19
N PHE A 126 -4.03 3.02 2.11
CA PHE A 126 -3.41 2.44 3.29
C PHE A 126 -4.47 2.39 4.41
N THR A 127 -5.02 1.20 4.66
CA THR A 127 -6.00 0.91 5.73
C THR A 127 -5.34 0.09 6.84
N GLU A 128 -6.01 -0.13 7.98
CA GLU A 128 -5.49 -1.01 9.05
C GLU A 128 -5.13 -2.41 8.53
N GLU A 129 -5.90 -2.93 7.56
CA GLU A 129 -5.63 -4.20 6.87
C GLU A 129 -4.46 -4.10 5.87
N THR A 130 -4.16 -2.89 5.41
CA THR A 130 -3.04 -2.57 4.51
C THR A 130 -1.83 -2.04 5.28
N VAL A 131 -1.80 -2.14 6.62
CA VAL A 131 -0.54 -2.07 7.35
C VAL A 131 0.31 -3.19 6.77
N GLU A 132 1.18 -2.83 5.83
CA GLU A 132 2.28 -3.68 5.42
C GLU A 132 2.94 -4.07 6.74
N ALA A 133 2.81 -5.33 7.17
CA ALA A 133 3.52 -5.78 8.35
C ALA A 133 4.95 -5.28 8.19
N ALA A 134 5.43 -4.51 9.18
CA ALA A 134 6.72 -3.86 9.14
C ALA A 134 7.72 -4.85 8.55
N VAL A 135 8.38 -4.46 7.46
CA VAL A 135 9.27 -5.38 6.75
C VAL A 135 10.35 -5.78 7.73
N PHE A 136 10.29 -7.03 8.18
CA PHE A 136 11.35 -7.63 8.97
C PHE A 136 12.56 -7.76 8.07
N ASP A 137 13.72 -7.32 8.53
CA ASP A 137 14.96 -7.37 7.77
C ASP A 137 16.14 -7.51 8.72
N ASP A 138 16.36 -8.72 9.22
CA ASP A 138 17.39 -9.00 10.22
C ASP A 138 17.96 -10.44 10.07
N GLY A 139 18.95 -10.76 10.89
CA GLY A 139 19.54 -12.07 11.03
C GLY A 139 18.58 -13.08 11.67
N VAL A 140 18.58 -14.30 11.14
CA VAL A 140 17.81 -15.44 11.63
C VAL A 140 18.70 -16.67 11.73
N ARG A 141 18.35 -17.58 12.64
CA ARG A 141 18.89 -18.93 12.71
C ARG A 141 17.93 -19.86 11.97
N VAL A 142 18.47 -20.69 11.08
CA VAL A 142 17.70 -21.66 10.30
C VAL A 142 18.19 -23.05 10.62
N MET A 143 17.28 -23.93 10.99
CA MET A 143 17.52 -25.35 11.25
C MET A 143 16.97 -26.18 10.10
N ALA A 144 17.84 -26.97 9.47
CA ALA A 144 17.50 -27.79 8.32
C ALA A 144 18.26 -29.12 8.41
N ASP A 145 17.56 -30.25 8.34
CA ASP A 145 18.15 -31.59 8.36
C ASP A 145 19.15 -31.84 9.53
N GLY A 146 18.95 -31.16 10.66
CA GLY A 146 19.80 -31.26 11.85
C GLY A 146 21.02 -30.33 11.87
N GLU A 147 21.19 -29.46 10.87
CA GLU A 147 22.25 -28.44 10.81
C GLU A 147 21.66 -27.03 11.06
N GLU A 148 22.30 -26.24 11.94
CA GLU A 148 21.99 -24.82 12.12
C GLU A 148 22.89 -23.95 11.23
N PHE A 149 22.30 -22.93 10.61
CA PHE A 149 23.07 -21.86 9.98
C PHE A 149 22.42 -20.49 10.16
N GLY A 150 23.25 -19.44 10.17
CA GLY A 150 22.80 -18.06 10.16
C GLY A 150 22.48 -17.57 8.75
N ALA A 151 21.41 -16.79 8.60
CA ALA A 151 21.02 -16.16 7.34
C ALA A 151 20.38 -14.80 7.63
N ARG A 152 20.22 -13.95 6.60
CA ARG A 152 19.43 -12.72 6.70
C ARG A 152 18.08 -12.94 6.04
N LEU A 153 17.00 -12.63 6.74
CA LEU A 153 15.64 -12.78 6.24
C LEU A 153 15.01 -11.40 6.08
N ARG A 154 14.60 -11.08 4.86
CA ARG A 154 13.73 -9.94 4.58
C ARG A 154 12.31 -10.42 4.31
N ALA A 155 11.37 -10.18 5.22
CA ALA A 155 10.05 -10.79 5.19
C ALA A 155 8.93 -9.84 5.62
N ARG A 156 7.70 -10.21 5.25
CA ARG A 156 6.46 -9.57 5.68
C ARG A 156 5.34 -10.59 5.76
N GLY A 157 4.23 -10.23 6.40
CA GLY A 157 3.04 -11.07 6.44
C GLY A 157 1.74 -10.28 6.50
N HIS A 158 0.63 -11.00 6.47
CA HIS A 158 -0.73 -10.50 6.52
C HIS A 158 -1.66 -11.60 7.04
N ILE A 159 -2.86 -11.24 7.49
CA ILE A 159 -3.92 -12.21 7.76
C ILE A 159 -4.60 -12.54 6.43
N ASP A 160 -4.69 -13.82 6.06
CA ASP A 160 -5.41 -14.27 4.88
C ASP A 160 -6.91 -14.33 5.20
N GLY A 161 -7.72 -13.61 4.44
CA GLY A 161 -9.17 -13.50 4.67
C GLY A 161 -9.94 -14.81 4.42
N ASN A 162 -9.36 -15.78 3.72
CA ASN A 162 -10.01 -17.05 3.41
C ASN A 162 -9.91 -18.05 4.56
N ASP A 163 -8.80 -18.05 5.31
CA ASP A 163 -8.54 -19.02 6.38
C ASP A 163 -8.35 -18.40 7.77
N GLY A 164 -8.24 -17.07 7.87
CA GLY A 164 -8.06 -16.33 9.12
C GLY A 164 -6.67 -16.52 9.75
N GLN A 165 -5.71 -17.11 9.04
CA GLN A 165 -4.36 -17.34 9.54
C GLN A 165 -3.42 -16.24 9.09
N PHE A 166 -2.33 -16.02 9.84
CA PHE A 166 -1.29 -15.10 9.43
C PHE A 166 -0.36 -15.79 8.43
N HIS A 167 -0.33 -15.33 7.18
CA HIS A 167 0.57 -15.82 6.13
C HIS A 167 1.74 -14.86 5.97
N TRP A 168 2.95 -15.41 5.99
CA TRP A 168 4.16 -14.61 5.82
C TRP A 168 5.08 -15.20 4.77
N ALA A 169 5.78 -14.31 4.07
CA ALA A 169 6.73 -14.65 3.02
C ALA A 169 7.90 -13.68 3.02
N GLY A 170 9.07 -14.18 2.67
CA GLY A 170 10.28 -13.39 2.59
C GLY A 170 11.34 -13.99 1.70
N ILE A 171 12.44 -13.27 1.57
CA ILE A 171 13.65 -13.71 0.89
C ILE A 171 14.71 -14.01 1.94
N LEU A 172 15.22 -15.24 1.89
CA LEU A 172 16.32 -15.71 2.71
C LEU A 172 17.63 -15.53 1.93
N HIS A 173 18.48 -14.65 2.43
CA HIS A 173 19.78 -14.32 1.88
C HIS A 173 20.87 -15.17 2.54
N GLY A 174 21.80 -15.68 1.73
CA GLY A 174 22.92 -16.51 2.16
C GLY A 174 23.14 -17.68 1.21
N ASN A 175 24.34 -18.28 1.26
CA ASN A 175 24.73 -19.33 0.31
C ASN A 175 24.18 -20.71 0.70
N ARG A 176 23.90 -20.95 1.98
CA ARG A 176 23.39 -22.25 2.45
C ARG A 176 21.96 -22.56 2.05
N ALA A 177 21.08 -21.56 2.02
CA ALA A 177 19.68 -21.81 1.68
C ALA A 177 19.50 -22.35 0.24
N PRO A 178 20.18 -21.81 -0.79
CA PRO A 178 20.15 -22.39 -2.13
C PRO A 178 20.66 -23.83 -2.18
N GLU A 179 21.77 -24.13 -1.51
CA GLU A 179 22.34 -25.48 -1.45
C GLU A 179 21.34 -26.50 -0.88
N LEU A 180 20.68 -26.16 0.22
CA LEU A 180 19.62 -26.98 0.82
C LEU A 180 18.42 -27.15 -0.11
N PHE A 181 17.99 -26.07 -0.78
CA PHE A 181 16.87 -26.16 -1.72
C PHE A 181 17.18 -27.11 -2.88
N TYR A 182 18.41 -27.07 -3.42
CA TYR A 182 18.88 -27.97 -4.47
C TYR A 182 19.07 -29.41 -3.98
N ALA A 183 19.47 -29.60 -2.72
CA ALA A 183 19.54 -30.91 -2.07
C ALA A 183 18.15 -31.53 -1.80
N GLY A 184 17.07 -30.76 -1.99
CA GLY A 184 15.69 -31.22 -1.86
C GLY A 184 15.02 -30.85 -0.54
N THR A 185 15.71 -30.20 0.38
CA THR A 185 15.15 -29.72 1.64
C THR A 185 14.08 -28.66 1.36
N LYS A 186 12.87 -28.88 1.90
CA LYS A 186 11.73 -27.97 1.74
C LYS A 186 11.18 -27.42 3.04
N ARG A 187 11.30 -28.13 4.16
CA ARG A 187 10.81 -27.70 5.47
C ARG A 187 12.00 -27.41 6.36
N VAL A 188 11.93 -26.29 7.06
CA VAL A 188 12.98 -25.79 7.96
C VAL A 188 12.31 -25.17 9.17
N GLU A 189 13.06 -25.03 10.26
CA GLU A 189 12.66 -24.18 11.38
C GLU A 189 13.48 -22.89 11.32
N VAL A 190 12.84 -21.78 11.67
CA VAL A 190 13.48 -20.45 11.67
C VAL A 190 13.21 -19.75 12.98
N ALA A 191 14.25 -19.16 13.56
CA ALA A 191 14.18 -18.39 14.80
C ALA A 191 14.86 -17.02 14.62
N CYS A 192 14.33 -16.01 15.33
CA CYS A 192 14.91 -14.68 15.41
C CYS A 192 15.29 -14.40 16.87
N GLY A 193 16.56 -14.06 17.13
CA GLY A 193 17.04 -13.85 18.50
C GLY A 193 16.84 -15.09 19.40
N GLU A 194 16.26 -14.86 20.57
CA GLU A 194 15.95 -15.89 21.57
C GLU A 194 14.53 -16.48 21.44
N HIS A 195 13.75 -16.04 20.45
CA HIS A 195 12.39 -16.54 20.26
C HIS A 195 12.36 -18.01 19.82
N GLU A 196 11.25 -18.68 20.14
CA GLU A 196 11.02 -20.07 19.73
C GLU A 196 11.05 -20.25 18.20
N PRO A 197 11.68 -21.33 17.68
CA PRO A 197 11.69 -21.62 16.26
C PRO A 197 10.28 -21.89 15.71
N VAL A 198 9.99 -21.35 14.52
CA VAL A 198 8.73 -21.60 13.81
C VAL A 198 8.97 -22.37 12.52
N GLN A 199 7.98 -23.20 12.14
CA GLN A 199 8.03 -23.97 10.90
C GLN A 199 7.90 -23.06 9.68
N ALA A 200 8.78 -23.27 8.70
CA ALA A 200 8.80 -22.55 7.45
C ALA A 200 9.11 -23.47 6.27
N LYS A 201 8.85 -22.98 5.07
CA LYS A 201 9.09 -23.69 3.81
C LYS A 201 10.03 -22.90 2.91
N LEU A 202 11.05 -23.58 2.38
CA LEU A 202 11.82 -23.09 1.25
C LEU A 202 11.01 -23.33 -0.04
N ALA A 203 10.39 -22.26 -0.56
CA ALA A 203 9.36 -22.35 -1.57
C ALA A 203 9.92 -22.35 -3.00
N GLU A 204 10.83 -21.42 -3.30
CA GLU A 204 11.41 -21.29 -4.65
C GLU A 204 12.83 -20.70 -4.61
N ILE A 205 13.63 -21.01 -5.63
CA ILE A 205 14.85 -20.26 -5.93
C ILE A 205 14.45 -19.10 -6.84
N THR A 206 14.78 -17.89 -6.39
CA THR A 206 14.60 -16.67 -7.18
C THR A 206 15.59 -16.63 -8.35
N GLN A 207 15.31 -15.80 -9.34
CA GLN A 207 16.21 -15.57 -10.48
C GLN A 207 17.60 -15.00 -10.09
N TRP A 208 17.74 -14.47 -8.88
CA TRP A 208 19.00 -13.94 -8.34
C TRP A 208 19.76 -14.96 -7.47
N GLY A 209 19.30 -16.20 -7.41
CA GLY A 209 19.94 -17.26 -6.62
C GLY A 209 19.66 -17.21 -5.12
N THR A 210 18.78 -16.32 -4.64
CA THR A 210 18.26 -16.34 -3.26
C THR A 210 17.03 -17.25 -3.13
N VAL A 211 16.66 -17.63 -1.90
CA VAL A 211 15.51 -18.52 -1.66
C VAL A 211 14.32 -17.75 -1.12
N ARG A 212 13.14 -17.94 -1.73
CA ARG A 212 11.88 -17.50 -1.12
C ARG A 212 11.49 -18.47 -0.02
N MET A 213 11.20 -17.92 1.15
CA MET A 213 10.70 -18.64 2.31
C MET A 213 9.28 -18.22 2.64
N THR A 214 8.44 -19.15 3.06
CA THR A 214 7.05 -18.90 3.43
C THR A 214 6.71 -19.63 4.73
N GLY A 215 5.81 -19.08 5.53
CA GLY A 215 5.23 -19.76 6.68
C GLY A 215 3.81 -19.30 6.96
N VAL A 216 3.13 -20.06 7.81
CA VAL A 216 1.75 -19.83 8.23
C VAL A 216 1.70 -19.84 9.75
N GLY A 217 0.87 -18.96 10.32
CA GLY A 217 0.80 -18.69 11.74
C GLY A 217 1.78 -17.60 12.19
N ARG A 218 2.18 -17.64 13.47
CA ARG A 218 3.04 -16.62 14.07
C ARG A 218 4.42 -16.61 13.38
N PRO A 219 4.91 -15.45 12.89
CA PRO A 219 6.22 -15.36 12.24
C PRO A 219 7.38 -15.35 13.25
N PRO A 220 8.63 -15.65 12.84
CA PRO A 220 9.77 -15.77 13.76
C PRO A 220 10.13 -14.47 14.50
N TRP A 221 9.82 -13.30 13.92
CA TRP A 221 10.06 -12.00 14.56
C TRP A 221 8.97 -11.58 15.55
N LEU A 222 7.89 -12.36 15.69
CA LEU A 222 6.81 -12.15 16.68
C LEU A 222 6.63 -13.36 17.60
N ALA A 223 7.45 -14.39 17.48
CA ALA A 223 7.49 -15.52 18.44
C ALA A 223 7.91 -14.99 19.83
N GLU A 224 7.32 -15.53 20.89
CA GLU A 224 7.68 -15.21 22.29
C GLU A 224 8.77 -16.16 22.79
#